data_AF-A0A0K6FNT5-F1
#
_entry.id   AF-A0A0K6FNT5-F1
#
_cell.length_a   1.000
_cell.length_b   1.000
_cell.length_c   1.000
_cell.angle_alpha   90.00
_cell.angle_beta   90.00
_cell.angle_gamma   90.00
#
_symmetry.space_group_name_H-M   'P 1'
#
loop_
_entity.id
_entity.type
_entity.pdbx_description
1 polymer ?
#
loop_
_entity_poly.entity_id
_entity_poly.type
_entity_poly.pdbx_seq_one_letter_code
_entity_poly.pdbx_strand_id
1 'polypeptide(L)'
;MATSSFDQVNIISRPEKRSEAEERWVSFQPYLLSKGYRLRPRYQPDWVPSWKNTTIKPLKCEDSTDSIPVRVLDATRIENGEQVMIKMIVPTEEGEGLDEYDLLKHYSTPTLRKHLSNHVVPCLDSFPIPGIDSGHFVVMPLLSQYLDIPFYNIAEVHELLQQLFDGLKFMHENNTAHRDIASPNVMMDARSLYDEPFHPYYQTLSIDAKRPIYPRYRRSDKNTRYYYIDLGYAKWFRDPSLPRLIVGMDAREPAPEQANGKPYNPFPADVYQLGAILRRDLIPVRISSQLALEPV
;
A
#
# COMPACT_ATOMS: atom_id res chain seq x y z
N MET A 1 2.01 18.35 -20.44
CA MET A 1 1.53 19.64 -19.88
C MET A 1 0.28 19.44 -19.02
N ALA A 2 0.41 18.71 -17.91
CA ALA A 2 -0.46 18.76 -16.72
C ALA A 2 -0.23 17.50 -15.85
N THR A 3 0.97 17.30 -15.32
CA THR A 3 1.22 16.20 -14.35
C THR A 3 1.74 16.70 -13.02
N SER A 4 2.47 17.83 -12.98
CA SER A 4 2.96 18.40 -11.72
C SER A 4 1.85 18.90 -10.79
N SER A 5 0.62 19.11 -11.28
CA SER A 5 -0.49 19.66 -10.47
C SER A 5 -1.32 18.59 -9.77
N PHE A 6 -1.18 17.30 -10.13
CA PHE A 6 -2.07 16.29 -9.56
C PHE A 6 -1.81 16.14 -8.05
N ASP A 7 -0.57 16.13 -7.60
CA ASP A 7 -0.27 15.93 -6.17
C ASP A 7 -0.19 17.24 -5.36
N GLN A 8 -0.31 18.39 -6.03
CA GLN A 8 -0.30 19.70 -5.39
C GLN A 8 -1.68 20.05 -4.82
N VAL A 9 -2.13 19.30 -3.83
CA VAL A 9 -3.38 19.55 -3.10
C VAL A 9 -3.15 19.72 -1.62
N ASN A 10 -3.98 20.55 -0.99
CA ASN A 10 -3.98 20.67 0.46
C ASN A 10 -4.48 19.38 1.12
N ILE A 11 -3.62 18.73 1.90
CA ILE A 11 -3.92 17.49 2.64
C ILE A 11 -4.39 17.75 4.08
N ILE A 12 -4.42 19.00 4.54
CA ILE A 12 -4.83 19.35 5.92
C ILE A 12 -6.32 19.12 6.07
N SER A 13 -6.65 18.00 6.67
CA SER A 13 -8.00 17.62 7.06
C SER A 13 -8.35 18.14 8.46
N ARG A 14 -9.65 18.37 8.69
CA ARG A 14 -10.21 18.58 10.03
C ARG A 14 -11.42 17.66 10.20
N PRO A 15 -11.81 17.33 11.44
CA PRO A 15 -12.99 16.51 11.66
C PRO A 15 -14.22 17.10 10.95
N GLU A 16 -14.45 18.41 11.02
CA GLU A 16 -15.62 19.08 10.45
C GLU A 16 -15.45 19.54 8.99
N LYS A 17 -14.24 19.41 8.42
CA LYS A 17 -13.93 19.94 7.08
C LYS A 17 -12.96 19.03 6.34
N ARG A 18 -13.38 18.60 5.15
CA ARG A 18 -12.56 17.83 4.22
C ARG A 18 -11.40 18.67 3.68
N SER A 19 -10.25 18.03 3.49
CA SER A 19 -9.12 18.60 2.76
C SER A 19 -9.40 18.64 1.26
N GLU A 20 -8.54 19.28 0.47
CA GLU A 20 -8.68 19.32 -0.99
C GLU A 20 -8.47 17.93 -1.60
N ALA A 21 -7.56 17.13 -1.04
CA ALA A 21 -7.37 15.74 -1.44
C ALA A 21 -8.65 14.91 -1.21
N GLU A 22 -9.36 15.15 -0.11
CA GLU A 22 -10.62 14.47 0.20
C GLU A 22 -11.75 14.92 -0.71
N GLU A 23 -11.86 16.23 -0.99
CA GLU A 23 -12.85 16.75 -1.94
C GLU A 23 -12.62 16.22 -3.36
N ARG A 24 -11.37 15.95 -3.75
CA ARG A 24 -11.09 15.25 -5.00
C ARG A 24 -11.69 13.84 -5.02
N TRP A 25 -11.52 13.06 -3.96
CA TRP A 25 -12.14 11.73 -3.86
C TRP A 25 -13.67 11.81 -3.91
N VAL A 26 -14.25 12.81 -3.24
CA VAL A 26 -15.69 13.09 -3.27
C VAL A 26 -16.16 13.39 -4.69
N SER A 27 -15.39 14.15 -5.48
CA SER A 27 -15.74 14.45 -6.88
C SER A 27 -15.87 13.19 -7.75
N PHE A 28 -15.13 12.12 -7.41
CA PHE A 28 -15.19 10.84 -8.11
C PHE A 28 -16.20 9.86 -7.52
N GLN A 29 -16.79 10.16 -6.35
CA GLN A 29 -17.69 9.25 -5.65
C GLN A 29 -18.85 8.76 -6.53
N PRO A 30 -19.57 9.60 -7.31
CA PRO A 30 -20.70 9.11 -8.12
C PRO A 30 -20.26 8.12 -9.19
N TYR A 31 -19.08 8.35 -9.79
CA TYR A 31 -18.51 7.45 -10.78
C TYR A 31 -18.04 6.14 -10.15
N LEU A 32 -17.34 6.18 -9.01
CA LEU A 32 -16.92 4.98 -8.27
C LEU A 32 -18.13 4.15 -7.82
N LEU A 33 -19.20 4.80 -7.36
CA LEU A 33 -20.45 4.14 -7.00
C LEU A 33 -21.08 3.45 -8.21
N SER A 34 -21.08 4.10 -9.39
CA SER A 34 -21.58 3.50 -10.64
C SER A 34 -20.76 2.28 -11.10
N LYS A 35 -19.50 2.18 -10.66
CA LYS A 35 -18.62 1.02 -10.87
C LYS A 35 -18.79 -0.06 -9.80
N GLY A 36 -19.69 0.12 -8.84
CA GLY A 36 -19.97 -0.84 -7.78
C GLY A 36 -19.09 -0.68 -6.53
N TYR A 37 -18.45 0.47 -6.33
CA TYR A 37 -17.59 0.75 -5.19
C TYR A 37 -18.13 1.90 -4.34
N ARG A 38 -18.48 1.62 -3.10
CA ARG A 38 -18.99 2.61 -2.14
C ARG A 38 -17.86 3.11 -1.24
N LEU A 39 -17.61 4.42 -1.25
CA LEU A 39 -16.68 5.07 -0.32
C LEU A 39 -17.28 5.21 1.08
N ARG A 40 -16.44 5.43 2.10
CA ARG A 40 -16.87 5.67 3.50
C ARG A 40 -17.77 6.91 3.64
N PRO A 41 -18.55 7.05 4.73
CA PRO A 41 -19.46 8.18 4.93
C PRO A 41 -18.82 9.55 4.74
N ARG A 42 -17.58 9.74 5.19
CA ARG A 42 -16.82 10.99 5.03
C ARG A 42 -16.68 11.45 3.57
N TYR A 43 -16.62 10.51 2.63
CA TYR A 43 -16.42 10.79 1.20
C TYR A 43 -17.72 10.82 0.40
N GLN A 44 -18.87 10.83 1.07
CA GLN A 44 -20.16 11.02 0.39
C GLN A 44 -20.35 12.50 0.02
N PRO A 45 -20.90 12.84 -1.16
CA PRO A 45 -21.10 14.23 -1.58
C PRO A 45 -21.94 15.06 -0.59
N ASP A 46 -22.92 14.42 0.03
CA ASP A 46 -23.85 14.99 1.01
C ASP A 46 -23.43 14.77 2.46
N TRP A 47 -22.16 14.40 2.71
CA TRP A 47 -21.65 14.12 4.04
C TRP A 47 -21.90 15.29 5.00
N VAL A 48 -22.49 14.94 6.14
CA VAL A 48 -22.62 15.79 7.31
C VAL A 48 -21.95 15.05 8.47
N PRO A 49 -21.07 15.70 9.25
CA PRO A 49 -20.43 15.06 10.39
C PRO A 49 -21.45 14.38 11.30
N SER A 50 -21.26 13.10 11.61
CA SER A 50 -22.21 12.31 12.41
C SER A 50 -22.43 12.86 13.82
N TRP A 51 -21.47 13.63 14.34
CA TRP A 51 -21.56 14.30 15.64
C TRP A 51 -22.21 15.69 15.59
N LYS A 52 -22.57 16.20 14.41
CA LYS A 52 -23.20 17.51 14.29
C LYS A 52 -24.49 17.55 15.09
N ASN A 53 -24.66 18.58 15.92
CA ASN A 53 -25.79 18.74 16.85
C ASN A 53 -25.90 17.63 17.91
N THR A 54 -24.81 16.93 18.22
CA THR A 54 -24.73 15.96 19.31
C THR A 54 -23.70 16.39 20.36
N THR A 55 -23.64 15.68 21.49
CA THR A 55 -22.57 15.84 22.50
C THR A 55 -21.38 14.89 22.25
N ILE A 56 -21.42 14.10 21.16
CA ILE A 56 -20.38 13.13 20.84
C ILE A 56 -19.15 13.88 20.33
N LYS A 57 -17.97 13.50 20.81
CA LYS A 57 -16.70 14.09 20.34
C LYS A 57 -16.35 13.51 18.97
N PRO A 58 -15.80 14.31 18.03
CA PRO A 58 -15.43 13.83 16.70
C PRO A 58 -14.55 12.57 16.73
N LEU A 59 -13.56 12.50 17.64
CA LEU A 59 -12.67 11.34 17.78
C LEU A 59 -13.37 10.00 18.10
N LYS A 60 -14.67 10.02 18.43
CA LYS A 60 -15.48 8.82 18.65
C LYS A 60 -16.33 8.42 17.44
N CYS A 61 -16.22 9.17 16.35
CA CYS A 61 -16.97 8.99 15.13
C CYS A 61 -16.03 8.59 14.01
N GLU A 62 -16.29 7.46 13.37
CA GLU A 62 -15.51 6.92 12.25
C GLU A 62 -15.35 7.95 11.12
N ASP A 63 -16.41 8.68 10.80
CA ASP A 63 -16.43 9.68 9.72
C ASP A 63 -15.66 10.98 10.05
N SER A 64 -15.01 11.05 11.23
CA SER A 64 -14.01 12.07 11.56
C SER A 64 -12.60 11.75 11.03
N THR A 65 -12.35 10.48 10.70
CA THR A 65 -11.06 9.96 10.25
C THR A 65 -10.92 10.10 8.75
N ASP A 66 -9.88 10.83 8.32
CA ASP A 66 -9.49 10.95 6.93
C ASP A 66 -8.71 9.72 6.45
N SER A 67 -8.15 9.82 5.25
CA SER A 67 -7.18 8.88 4.70
C SER A 67 -5.88 9.65 4.49
N ILE A 68 -4.76 9.06 4.90
CA ILE A 68 -3.45 9.72 4.89
C ILE A 68 -2.84 9.81 3.47
N PRO A 69 -2.96 8.82 2.56
CA PRO A 69 -2.43 8.93 1.21
C PRO A 69 -3.37 9.67 0.24
N VAL A 70 -2.83 10.62 -0.54
CA VAL A 70 -3.59 11.41 -1.54
C VAL A 70 -4.22 10.50 -2.62
N ARG A 71 -3.46 9.51 -3.11
CA ARG A 71 -3.84 8.67 -4.25
C ARG A 71 -4.47 7.33 -3.85
N VAL A 72 -4.69 7.06 -2.56
CA VAL A 72 -5.22 5.75 -2.11
C VAL A 72 -6.37 5.96 -1.12
N LEU A 73 -7.50 5.32 -1.39
CA LEU A 73 -8.67 5.35 -0.52
C LEU A 73 -9.35 3.99 -0.46
N ASP A 74 -9.89 3.66 0.70
CA ASP A 74 -10.65 2.43 0.91
C ASP A 74 -12.07 2.54 0.33
N ALA A 75 -12.64 1.39 -0.02
CA ALA A 75 -14.03 1.28 -0.46
C ALA A 75 -14.62 -0.06 -0.06
N THR A 76 -15.94 -0.17 -0.15
CA THR A 76 -16.67 -1.43 -0.06
C THR A 76 -17.21 -1.79 -1.44
N ARG A 77 -16.86 -2.98 -1.94
CA ARG A 77 -17.47 -3.54 -3.15
C ARG A 77 -18.93 -3.88 -2.86
N ILE A 78 -19.86 -3.31 -3.61
CA ILE A 78 -21.30 -3.40 -3.34
C ILE A 78 -21.82 -4.83 -3.49
N GLU A 79 -21.31 -5.57 -4.48
CA GLU A 79 -21.76 -6.91 -4.85
C GLU A 79 -21.65 -7.91 -3.69
N ASN A 80 -20.54 -7.89 -2.94
CA ASN A 80 -20.22 -8.91 -1.94
C ASN A 80 -19.87 -8.33 -0.56
N GLY A 81 -19.86 -7.00 -0.39
CA GLY A 81 -19.49 -6.33 0.85
C GLY A 81 -18.00 -6.37 1.17
N GLU A 82 -17.14 -6.79 0.24
CA GLU A 82 -15.70 -6.91 0.47
C GLU A 82 -15.04 -5.53 0.58
N GLN A 83 -14.18 -5.37 1.59
CA GLN A 83 -13.34 -4.19 1.76
C GLN A 83 -12.15 -4.24 0.80
N VAL A 84 -11.94 -3.14 0.08
CA VAL A 84 -10.89 -2.99 -0.93
C VAL A 84 -10.19 -1.64 -0.79
N MET A 85 -9.02 -1.53 -1.40
CA MET A 85 -8.33 -0.25 -1.60
C MET A 85 -8.42 0.14 -3.07
N ILE A 86 -8.65 1.42 -3.33
CA ILE A 86 -8.63 2.01 -4.67
C ILE A 86 -7.44 2.95 -4.74
N LYS A 87 -6.52 2.69 -5.68
CA LYS A 87 -5.40 3.57 -6.00
C LYS A 87 -5.67 4.32 -7.30
N MET A 88 -5.41 5.63 -7.31
CA MET A 88 -5.29 6.43 -8.52
C MET A 88 -3.87 6.27 -9.06
N ILE A 89 -3.72 5.70 -10.24
CA ILE A 89 -2.46 5.68 -10.98
C ILE A 89 -2.54 6.79 -12.02
N VAL A 90 -1.74 7.83 -11.83
CA VAL A 90 -1.61 8.96 -12.75
C VAL A 90 -0.12 9.10 -13.05
N PRO A 91 0.35 8.61 -14.22
CA PRO A 91 1.76 8.67 -14.57
C PRO A 91 2.28 10.11 -14.61
N THR A 92 3.48 10.35 -14.09
CA THR A 92 4.09 11.69 -14.04
C THR A 92 5.13 11.89 -15.15
N GLU A 93 5.53 13.14 -15.38
CA GLU A 93 6.58 13.46 -16.37
C GLU A 93 7.97 13.00 -15.88
N GLU A 94 8.15 12.88 -14.57
CA GLU A 94 9.36 12.36 -13.90
C GLU A 94 9.47 10.83 -13.94
N GLY A 95 8.41 10.15 -14.38
CA GLY A 95 8.40 8.71 -14.65
C GLY A 95 7.77 7.84 -13.56
N GLU A 96 7.18 8.42 -12.51
CA GLU A 96 6.35 7.69 -11.56
C GLU A 96 5.09 7.17 -12.28
N GLY A 97 4.68 5.94 -11.98
CA GLY A 97 3.45 5.32 -12.46
C GLY A 97 3.47 4.85 -13.92
N LEU A 98 4.55 5.11 -14.68
CA LEU A 98 4.62 4.81 -16.11
C LEU A 98 4.34 3.34 -16.46
N ASP A 99 4.96 2.42 -15.72
CA ASP A 99 4.78 0.98 -15.93
C ASP A 99 3.78 0.35 -14.94
N GLU A 100 3.33 1.10 -13.92
CA GLU A 100 2.60 0.56 -12.75
C GLU A 100 1.29 -0.13 -13.16
N TYR A 101 0.45 0.55 -13.94
CA TYR A 101 -0.84 0.01 -14.35
C TYR A 101 -0.66 -1.29 -15.16
N ASP A 102 0.23 -1.27 -16.15
CA ASP A 102 0.50 -2.42 -17.00
C ASP A 102 1.06 -3.61 -16.21
N LEU A 103 1.98 -3.34 -15.28
CA LEU A 103 2.55 -4.37 -14.40
C LEU A 103 1.47 -5.01 -13.52
N LEU A 104 0.63 -4.19 -12.87
CA LEU A 104 -0.46 -4.70 -12.04
C LEU A 104 -1.44 -5.55 -12.85
N LYS A 105 -1.78 -5.15 -14.08
CA LYS A 105 -2.60 -5.96 -15.00
C LYS A 105 -1.92 -7.26 -15.39
N HIS A 106 -0.63 -7.21 -15.72
CA HIS A 106 0.16 -8.37 -16.12
C HIS A 106 0.21 -9.43 -15.01
N TYR A 107 0.67 -9.06 -13.81
CA TYR A 107 0.76 -9.97 -12.66
C TYR A 107 -0.60 -10.48 -12.19
N SER A 108 -1.69 -9.82 -12.58
CA SER A 108 -3.06 -10.22 -12.23
C SER A 108 -3.76 -11.06 -13.31
N THR A 109 -3.06 -11.40 -14.40
CA THR A 109 -3.57 -12.37 -15.39
C THR A 109 -3.87 -13.72 -14.71
N PRO A 110 -4.86 -14.50 -15.20
CA PRO A 110 -5.27 -15.74 -14.53
C PRO A 110 -4.14 -16.73 -14.25
N THR A 111 -3.14 -16.81 -15.13
CA THR A 111 -1.96 -17.67 -14.97
C THR A 111 -1.02 -17.14 -13.89
N LEU A 112 -0.61 -15.87 -13.96
CA LEU A 112 0.34 -15.30 -13.01
C LEU A 112 -0.28 -15.12 -11.62
N ARG A 113 -1.57 -14.75 -11.53
CA ARG A 113 -2.28 -14.57 -10.26
C ARG A 113 -2.36 -15.85 -9.44
N LYS A 114 -2.37 -17.03 -10.09
CA LYS A 114 -2.40 -18.34 -9.43
C LYS A 114 -1.00 -18.88 -9.10
N HIS A 115 0.06 -18.24 -9.61
CA HIS A 115 1.43 -18.69 -9.36
C HIS A 115 1.78 -18.43 -7.89
N LEU A 116 2.29 -19.46 -7.19
CA LEU A 116 2.53 -19.38 -5.74
C LEU A 116 3.61 -18.36 -5.38
N SER A 117 4.64 -18.22 -6.21
CA SER A 117 5.70 -17.21 -6.02
C SER A 117 5.30 -15.80 -6.48
N ASN A 118 4.09 -15.61 -7.02
CA ASN A 118 3.64 -14.25 -7.35
C ASN A 118 3.12 -13.55 -6.10
N HIS A 119 3.99 -12.72 -5.53
CA HIS A 119 3.69 -11.86 -4.40
C HIS A 119 3.51 -10.39 -4.82
N VAL A 120 3.18 -10.10 -6.08
CA VAL A 120 2.71 -8.75 -6.46
C VAL A 120 1.24 -8.63 -6.08
N VAL A 121 0.85 -7.49 -5.50
CA VAL A 121 -0.55 -7.24 -5.13
C VAL A 121 -1.50 -7.41 -6.33
N PRO A 122 -2.59 -8.16 -6.19
CA PRO A 122 -3.49 -8.38 -7.31
C PRO A 122 -4.35 -7.14 -7.60
N CYS A 123 -4.42 -6.77 -8.87
CA CYS A 123 -5.46 -5.92 -9.45
C CYS A 123 -6.77 -6.72 -9.55
N LEU A 124 -7.72 -6.38 -8.68
CA LEU A 124 -9.04 -7.00 -8.62
C LEU A 124 -10.00 -6.44 -9.66
N ASP A 125 -9.86 -5.15 -9.97
CA ASP A 125 -10.57 -4.42 -11.01
C ASP A 125 -9.78 -3.16 -11.41
N SER A 126 -10.09 -2.59 -12.55
CA SER A 126 -9.47 -1.34 -13.03
C SER A 126 -10.33 -0.62 -14.06
N PHE A 127 -10.39 0.70 -13.98
CA PHE A 127 -11.14 1.52 -14.94
C PHE A 127 -10.54 2.94 -15.04
N PRO A 128 -10.76 3.67 -16.15
CA PRO A 128 -10.17 4.99 -16.35
C PRO A 128 -10.69 6.02 -15.34
N ILE A 129 -9.86 6.99 -15.01
CA ILE A 129 -10.24 8.18 -14.23
C ILE A 129 -10.86 9.21 -15.18
N PRO A 130 -12.11 9.66 -14.96
CA PRO A 130 -12.75 10.65 -15.82
C PRO A 130 -11.94 11.94 -15.91
N GLY A 131 -11.66 12.40 -17.13
CA GLY A 131 -10.96 13.66 -17.39
C GLY A 131 -9.44 13.63 -17.17
N ILE A 132 -8.84 12.45 -16.92
CA ILE A 132 -7.39 12.29 -16.79
C ILE A 132 -6.90 11.29 -17.82
N ASP A 133 -6.21 11.79 -18.85
CA ASP A 133 -5.60 10.94 -19.86
C ASP A 133 -4.58 9.99 -19.23
N SER A 134 -4.62 8.71 -19.62
CA SER A 134 -3.80 7.62 -19.06
C SER A 134 -3.98 7.36 -17.55
N GLY A 135 -4.88 8.07 -16.88
CA GLY A 135 -5.21 7.89 -15.47
C GLY A 135 -6.13 6.69 -15.24
N HIS A 136 -5.79 5.83 -14.28
CA HIS A 136 -6.59 4.64 -13.96
C HIS A 136 -6.85 4.54 -12.46
N PHE A 137 -8.09 4.21 -12.11
CA PHE A 137 -8.40 3.61 -10.81
C PHE A 137 -8.03 2.14 -10.86
N VAL A 138 -7.31 1.66 -9.85
CA VAL A 138 -7.00 0.25 -9.66
C VAL A 138 -7.48 -0.20 -8.30
N VAL A 139 -8.30 -1.25 -8.29
CA VAL A 139 -8.87 -1.85 -7.09
C VAL A 139 -7.98 -3.00 -6.63
N MET A 140 -7.56 -2.97 -5.38
CA MET A 140 -6.66 -3.93 -4.74
C MET A 140 -7.29 -4.45 -3.43
N PRO A 141 -6.84 -5.60 -2.90
CA PRO A 141 -7.28 -6.05 -1.58
C PRO A 141 -6.94 -5.04 -0.48
N LEU A 142 -7.77 -4.98 0.56
CA LEU A 142 -7.37 -4.37 1.83
C LEU A 142 -6.31 -5.26 2.50
N LEU A 143 -5.15 -4.68 2.78
CA LEU A 143 -4.01 -5.35 3.41
C LEU A 143 -3.57 -4.60 4.67
N SER A 144 -2.69 -5.23 5.44
CA SER A 144 -2.18 -4.76 6.74
C SER A 144 -0.67 -4.63 6.69
N GLN A 145 -0.07 -3.75 7.50
CA GLN A 145 1.38 -3.78 7.64
C GLN A 145 1.77 -5.08 8.36
N TYR A 146 2.81 -5.75 7.88
CA TYR A 146 3.21 -7.04 8.45
C TYR A 146 3.85 -6.93 9.83
N LEU A 147 4.08 -5.74 10.38
CA LEU A 147 4.57 -5.55 11.75
C LEU A 147 3.46 -5.17 12.74
N ASP A 148 2.27 -4.80 12.27
CA ASP A 148 1.14 -4.43 13.14
C ASP A 148 0.65 -5.61 13.99
N ILE A 149 0.87 -6.82 13.51
CA ILE A 149 0.57 -8.06 14.21
C ILE A 149 1.90 -8.71 14.60
N PRO A 150 2.23 -8.88 15.90
CA PRO A 150 3.48 -9.51 16.29
C PRO A 150 3.63 -10.94 15.74
N PHE A 151 4.85 -11.34 15.38
CA PHE A 151 5.15 -12.74 15.09
C PHE A 151 5.07 -13.56 16.36
N TYR A 152 4.44 -14.73 16.28
CA TYR A 152 4.32 -15.63 17.43
C TYR A 152 5.60 -16.45 17.65
N ASN A 153 6.28 -16.85 16.57
CA ASN A 153 7.48 -17.67 16.62
C ASN A 153 8.38 -17.44 15.39
N ILE A 154 9.56 -18.07 15.38
CA ILE A 154 10.52 -17.94 14.28
C ILE A 154 10.05 -18.59 12.97
N ALA A 155 9.12 -19.55 13.02
CA ALA A 155 8.57 -20.18 11.82
C ALA A 155 7.73 -19.18 11.02
N GLU A 156 6.94 -18.32 11.67
CA GLU A 156 6.19 -17.25 10.99
C GLU A 156 7.12 -16.21 10.35
N VAL A 157 8.27 -15.95 10.98
CA VAL A 157 9.31 -15.08 10.38
C VAL A 157 9.92 -15.76 9.16
N HIS A 158 10.24 -17.05 9.25
CA HIS A 158 10.75 -17.83 8.12
C HIS A 158 9.76 -17.86 6.95
N GLU A 159 8.47 -18.06 7.21
CA GLU A 159 7.41 -18.03 6.17
C GLU A 159 7.31 -16.67 5.47
N LEU A 160 7.40 -15.57 6.23
CA LEU A 160 7.50 -14.23 5.64
C LEU A 160 8.73 -14.15 4.72
N LEU A 161 9.91 -14.47 5.24
CA LEU A 161 11.17 -14.36 4.49
C LEU A 161 11.11 -15.16 3.18
N GLN A 162 10.61 -16.39 3.24
CA GLN A 162 10.48 -17.24 2.06
C GLN A 162 9.56 -16.61 1.01
N GLN A 163 8.39 -16.11 1.41
CA GLN A 163 7.45 -15.45 0.49
C GLN A 163 8.05 -14.17 -0.13
N LEU A 164 8.78 -13.36 0.63
CA LEU A 164 9.44 -12.16 0.10
C LEU A 164 10.54 -12.52 -0.90
N PHE A 165 11.37 -13.52 -0.59
CA PHE A 165 12.43 -13.96 -1.51
C PHE A 165 11.86 -14.58 -2.78
N ASP A 166 10.85 -15.44 -2.66
CA ASP A 166 10.16 -16.04 -3.80
C ASP A 166 9.49 -14.96 -4.66
N GLY A 167 8.84 -13.98 -4.03
CA GLY A 167 8.21 -12.84 -4.67
C GLY A 167 9.18 -11.97 -5.46
N LEU A 168 10.29 -11.59 -4.84
CA LEU A 168 11.29 -10.76 -5.48
C LEU A 168 11.97 -11.49 -6.64
N LYS A 169 12.35 -12.76 -6.42
CA LYS A 169 12.90 -13.62 -7.46
C LYS A 169 11.93 -13.72 -8.64
N PHE A 170 10.65 -13.96 -8.36
CA PHE A 170 9.63 -14.06 -9.40
C PHE A 170 9.49 -12.78 -10.22
N MET A 171 9.49 -11.61 -9.58
CA MET A 171 9.51 -10.33 -10.29
C MET A 171 10.75 -10.19 -11.18
N HIS A 172 11.92 -10.56 -10.65
CA HIS A 172 13.19 -10.46 -11.36
C HIS A 172 13.26 -11.39 -12.58
N GLU A 173 12.75 -12.62 -12.45
CA GLU A 173 12.60 -13.59 -13.55
C GLU A 173 11.63 -13.09 -14.63
N ASN A 174 10.63 -12.28 -14.25
CA ASN A 174 9.71 -11.60 -15.16
C ASN A 174 10.19 -10.19 -15.58
N ASN A 175 11.50 -9.93 -15.46
CA ASN A 175 12.18 -8.71 -15.91
C ASN A 175 11.62 -7.42 -15.32
N THR A 176 11.11 -7.49 -14.09
CA THR A 176 10.59 -6.34 -13.36
C THR A 176 11.50 -6.03 -12.18
N ALA A 177 11.90 -4.77 -12.03
CA ALA A 177 12.54 -4.28 -10.81
C ALA A 177 11.58 -3.35 -10.06
N HIS A 178 11.47 -3.50 -8.75
CA HIS A 178 10.53 -2.74 -7.91
C HIS A 178 11.00 -1.31 -7.67
N ARG A 179 12.31 -1.14 -7.42
CA ARG A 179 13.05 0.11 -7.20
C ARG A 179 12.76 0.88 -5.92
N ASP A 180 11.71 0.55 -5.18
CA ASP A 180 11.36 1.18 -3.90
C ASP A 180 10.80 0.15 -2.90
N ILE A 181 11.57 -0.92 -2.67
CA ILE A 181 11.26 -1.90 -1.63
C ILE A 181 11.52 -1.24 -0.26
N ALA A 182 10.43 -0.99 0.46
CA ALA A 182 10.43 -0.41 1.78
C ALA A 182 9.41 -1.14 2.66
N SER A 183 9.51 -1.06 3.99
CA SER A 183 8.55 -1.73 4.90
C SER A 183 7.08 -1.38 4.62
N PRO A 184 6.71 -0.12 4.31
CA PRO A 184 5.33 0.21 3.95
C PRO A 184 4.88 -0.36 2.59
N ASN A 185 5.82 -0.82 1.75
CA ASN A 185 5.55 -1.44 0.45
C ASN A 185 5.49 -2.97 0.51
N VAL A 186 5.61 -3.55 1.69
CA VAL A 186 5.36 -4.96 1.94
C VAL A 186 4.15 -5.06 2.87
N MET A 187 3.09 -5.71 2.41
CA MET A 187 1.82 -5.78 3.11
C MET A 187 1.36 -7.23 3.28
N MET A 188 0.51 -7.49 4.26
CA MET A 188 0.02 -8.81 4.65
C MET A 188 -1.50 -8.89 4.48
N ASP A 189 -2.03 -10.01 3.98
CA ASP A 189 -3.47 -10.27 4.03
C ASP A 189 -3.88 -10.76 5.42
N ALA A 190 -4.12 -9.82 6.34
CA ALA A 190 -4.47 -10.13 7.72
C ALA A 190 -5.95 -10.47 7.92
N ARG A 191 -6.81 -10.35 6.90
CA ARG A 191 -8.28 -10.51 7.07
C ARG A 191 -8.65 -11.84 7.72
N SER A 192 -7.95 -12.91 7.32
CA SER A 192 -8.16 -14.26 7.86
C SER A 192 -7.73 -14.45 9.32
N LEU A 193 -7.00 -13.49 9.89
CA LEU A 193 -6.53 -13.50 11.27
C LEU A 193 -7.58 -12.95 12.25
N TYR A 194 -8.66 -12.34 11.76
CA TYR A 194 -9.75 -11.78 12.55
C TYR A 194 -11.03 -12.61 12.38
N ASP A 195 -11.87 -12.64 13.42
CA ASP A 195 -13.20 -13.27 13.38
C ASP A 195 -14.25 -12.38 12.70
N GLU A 196 -13.89 -11.14 12.39
CA GLU A 196 -14.77 -10.11 11.85
C GLU A 196 -13.96 -9.08 11.05
N PRO A 197 -14.63 -8.31 10.18
CA PRO A 197 -14.00 -7.19 9.48
C PRO A 197 -13.47 -6.10 10.43
N PHE A 198 -12.36 -5.48 10.02
CA PHE A 198 -11.72 -4.40 10.76
C PHE A 198 -11.79 -3.08 9.99
N HIS A 199 -11.63 -1.96 10.71
CA HIS A 199 -11.56 -0.65 10.08
C HIS A 199 -10.32 -0.54 9.17
N PRO A 200 -10.41 -0.05 7.93
CA PRO A 200 -9.32 -0.10 6.95
C PRO A 200 -7.99 0.52 7.39
N TYR A 201 -8.01 1.64 8.12
CA TYR A 201 -6.79 2.32 8.63
C TYR A 201 -6.46 1.90 10.08
N TYR A 202 -7.43 1.98 10.99
CA TYR A 202 -7.27 1.51 12.37
C TYR A 202 -7.68 0.05 12.52
N GLN A 203 -6.85 -0.87 12.05
CA GLN A 203 -7.19 -2.31 11.97
C GLN A 203 -7.28 -3.02 13.33
N THR A 204 -7.06 -2.30 14.43
CA THR A 204 -7.36 -2.71 15.81
C THR A 204 -8.73 -2.22 16.28
N LEU A 205 -9.55 -1.66 15.40
CA LEU A 205 -10.92 -1.22 15.65
C LEU A 205 -11.91 -1.90 14.69
N SER A 206 -13.11 -2.16 15.19
CA SER A 206 -14.29 -2.52 14.37
C SER A 206 -14.56 -1.48 13.28
N ILE A 207 -15.27 -1.87 12.21
CA ILE A 207 -15.55 -1.00 11.04
C ILE A 207 -16.08 0.38 11.44
N ASP A 208 -16.96 0.48 12.45
CA ASP A 208 -17.54 1.74 12.90
C ASP A 208 -16.67 2.53 13.89
N ALA A 209 -15.43 2.08 14.08
CA ALA A 209 -14.41 2.62 14.97
C ALA A 209 -14.81 2.69 16.46
N LYS A 210 -15.87 1.99 16.91
CA LYS A 210 -16.37 2.12 18.30
C LYS A 210 -15.76 1.14 19.29
N ARG A 211 -15.34 -0.03 18.81
CA ARG A 211 -14.84 -1.13 19.64
C ARG A 211 -13.45 -1.57 19.20
N PRO A 212 -12.53 -1.85 20.15
CA PRO A 212 -11.28 -2.52 19.84
C PRO A 212 -11.50 -3.98 19.42
N ILE A 213 -10.73 -4.41 18.44
CA ILE A 213 -10.67 -5.79 17.94
C ILE A 213 -9.21 -6.20 17.78
N TYR A 214 -8.96 -7.49 17.88
CA TYR A 214 -7.61 -8.04 17.84
C TYR A 214 -7.59 -9.31 16.99
N PRO A 215 -6.45 -9.62 16.36
CA PRO A 215 -6.25 -10.91 15.72
C PRO A 215 -6.55 -12.06 16.68
N ARG A 216 -7.32 -13.04 16.20
CA ARG A 216 -7.75 -14.23 16.94
C ARG A 216 -6.97 -15.47 16.55
N TYR A 217 -6.38 -15.47 15.37
CA TYR A 217 -5.59 -16.58 14.83
C TYR A 217 -4.15 -16.16 14.62
N ARG A 218 -3.26 -17.16 14.66
CA ARG A 218 -1.86 -16.97 14.32
C ARG A 218 -1.69 -16.95 12.81
N ARG A 219 -0.57 -16.41 12.35
CA ARG A 219 -0.24 -16.39 10.93
C ARG A 219 -0.09 -17.80 10.42
N SER A 220 0.52 -18.67 11.21
CA SER A 220 0.74 -20.09 10.93
C SER A 220 -0.54 -20.94 10.90
N ASP A 221 -1.62 -20.49 11.56
CA ASP A 221 -2.93 -21.18 11.54
C ASP A 221 -3.74 -20.83 10.28
N LYS A 222 -3.31 -19.80 9.54
CA LYS A 222 -3.96 -19.30 8.33
C LYS A 222 -2.95 -19.32 7.17
N ASN A 223 -3.40 -19.41 5.93
CA ASN A 223 -2.45 -19.33 4.80
C ASN A 223 -2.10 -17.86 4.51
N THR A 224 -1.42 -17.22 5.46
CA THR A 224 -1.15 -15.77 5.45
C THR A 224 -0.22 -15.44 4.29
N ARG A 225 -0.64 -14.50 3.43
CA ARG A 225 0.16 -14.06 2.27
C ARG A 225 0.71 -12.66 2.45
N TYR A 226 1.91 -12.47 1.94
CA TYR A 226 2.57 -11.17 1.85
C TYR A 226 2.62 -10.69 0.41
N TYR A 227 2.57 -9.38 0.20
CA TYR A 227 2.60 -8.78 -1.12
C TYR A 227 3.53 -7.56 -1.16
N TYR A 228 4.29 -7.48 -2.24
CA TYR A 228 4.84 -6.23 -2.74
C TYR A 228 3.70 -5.38 -3.31
N ILE A 229 3.58 -4.15 -2.81
CA ILE A 229 2.62 -3.14 -3.28
C ILE A 229 3.38 -1.94 -3.83
N ASP A 230 2.64 -1.02 -4.43
CA ASP A 230 3.14 0.28 -4.88
C ASP A 230 4.28 0.17 -5.91
N LEU A 231 3.89 -0.08 -7.16
CA LEU A 231 4.82 -0.20 -8.28
C LEU A 231 5.05 1.15 -8.97
N GLY A 232 4.82 2.26 -8.26
CA GLY A 232 4.94 3.62 -8.80
C GLY A 232 6.31 3.90 -9.40
N TYR A 233 7.39 3.37 -8.80
CA TYR A 233 8.74 3.50 -9.35
C TYR A 233 9.22 2.26 -10.11
N ALA A 234 8.42 1.20 -10.17
CA ALA A 234 8.85 -0.06 -10.79
C ALA A 234 9.16 0.13 -12.27
N LYS A 235 10.11 -0.67 -12.77
CA LYS A 235 10.49 -0.68 -14.18
C LYS A 235 10.31 -2.07 -14.77
N TRP A 236 9.60 -2.13 -15.90
CA TRP A 236 9.48 -3.35 -16.70
C TRP A 236 10.47 -3.34 -17.87
N PHE A 237 11.49 -4.19 -17.80
CA PHE A 237 12.49 -4.36 -18.85
C PHE A 237 12.00 -5.34 -19.92
N ARG A 238 11.10 -4.86 -20.79
CA ARG A 238 10.46 -5.68 -21.83
C ARG A 238 11.38 -6.01 -23.01
N ASP A 239 12.29 -5.09 -23.35
CA ASP A 239 13.22 -5.27 -24.47
C ASP A 239 14.54 -5.87 -23.96
N PRO A 240 14.83 -7.15 -24.25
CA PRO A 240 16.06 -7.79 -23.80
C PRO A 240 17.31 -7.27 -24.53
N SER A 241 17.16 -6.51 -25.61
CA SER A 241 18.28 -5.89 -26.33
C SER A 241 18.78 -4.61 -25.66
N LEU A 242 17.95 -3.99 -24.81
CA LEU A 242 18.32 -2.80 -24.07
C LEU A 242 19.05 -3.16 -22.77
N PRO A 243 20.03 -2.35 -22.34
CA PRO A 243 20.69 -2.56 -21.06
C PRO A 243 19.67 -2.41 -19.92
N ARG A 244 19.78 -3.28 -18.91
CA ARG A 244 18.98 -3.20 -17.68
C ARG A 244 19.53 -2.14 -16.74
N LEU A 245 19.56 -0.91 -17.20
CA LEU A 245 20.11 0.23 -16.47
C LEU A 245 19.07 1.34 -16.32
N ILE A 246 19.11 2.01 -15.18
CA ILE A 246 18.29 3.18 -14.88
C ILE A 246 19.15 4.27 -14.20
N VAL A 247 18.65 5.49 -14.19
CA VAL A 247 19.23 6.63 -13.47
C VAL A 247 18.22 7.10 -12.42
N GLY A 248 18.69 7.56 -11.26
CA GLY A 248 17.84 8.13 -10.21
C GLY A 248 18.04 7.50 -8.84
N MET A 249 17.59 8.21 -7.81
CA MET A 249 17.66 7.81 -6.40
C MET A 249 16.28 7.60 -5.78
N ASP A 250 15.25 7.41 -6.61
CA ASP A 250 13.85 7.33 -6.17
C ASP A 250 13.59 6.00 -5.42
N ALA A 251 14.00 5.98 -4.16
CA ALA A 251 13.88 4.88 -3.22
C ALA A 251 13.98 5.41 -1.79
N ARG A 252 13.18 4.86 -0.87
CA ARG A 252 13.29 5.15 0.58
C ARG A 252 14.52 4.52 1.22
N GLU A 253 15.00 3.40 0.67
CA GLU A 253 16.19 2.68 1.13
C GLU A 253 17.27 2.66 0.03
N PRO A 254 17.80 3.81 -0.40
CA PRO A 254 18.67 3.86 -1.58
C PRO A 254 19.92 2.99 -1.40
N ALA A 255 20.18 2.12 -2.39
CA ALA A 255 21.40 1.34 -2.46
C ALA A 255 22.62 2.22 -2.83
N PRO A 256 23.85 1.85 -2.43
CA PRO A 256 25.04 2.67 -2.67
C PRO A 256 25.27 3.06 -4.14
N GLU A 257 24.91 2.19 -5.09
CA GLU A 257 25.00 2.45 -6.51
C GLU A 257 24.05 3.56 -7.00
N GLN A 258 22.91 3.75 -6.32
CA GLN A 258 21.93 4.80 -6.64
C GLN A 258 22.50 6.18 -6.31
N ALA A 259 23.30 6.29 -5.23
CA ALA A 259 23.82 7.54 -4.70
C ALA A 259 24.80 8.28 -5.65
N ASN A 260 25.33 7.60 -6.66
CA ASN A 260 26.40 8.12 -7.49
C ASN A 260 25.92 8.86 -8.76
N GLY A 261 24.60 8.93 -9.00
CA GLY A 261 23.99 9.57 -10.17
C GLY A 261 24.33 8.90 -11.51
N LYS A 262 25.01 7.75 -11.49
CA LYS A 262 25.38 6.97 -12.67
C LYS A 262 24.29 5.93 -12.99
N PRO A 263 24.15 5.49 -14.25
CA PRO A 263 23.30 4.37 -14.58
C PRO A 263 23.69 3.12 -13.77
N TYR A 264 22.70 2.44 -13.18
CA TYR A 264 22.91 1.24 -12.37
C TYR A 264 21.88 0.17 -12.71
N ASN A 265 22.21 -1.09 -12.38
CA ASN A 265 21.30 -2.20 -12.50
C ASN A 265 20.37 -2.24 -11.27
N PRO A 266 19.04 -2.09 -11.43
CA PRO A 266 18.13 -2.01 -10.28
C PRO A 266 17.85 -3.34 -9.61
N PHE A 267 18.18 -4.47 -10.24
CA PHE A 267 17.86 -5.78 -9.69
C PHE A 267 18.70 -6.08 -8.43
N PRO A 268 20.03 -5.87 -8.39
CA PRO A 268 20.79 -5.88 -7.14
C PRO A 268 20.35 -4.83 -6.12
N ALA A 269 19.93 -3.64 -6.58
CA ALA A 269 19.44 -2.59 -5.70
C ALA A 269 18.18 -3.02 -4.94
N ASP A 270 17.23 -3.70 -5.60
CA ASP A 270 16.07 -4.30 -4.93
C ASP A 270 16.48 -5.31 -3.84
N VAL A 271 17.50 -6.13 -4.10
CA VAL A 271 18.02 -7.09 -3.10
C VAL A 271 18.63 -6.37 -1.91
N TYR A 272 19.38 -5.29 -2.15
CA TYR A 272 19.90 -4.43 -1.08
C TYR A 272 18.77 -3.82 -0.25
N GLN A 273 17.77 -3.24 -0.92
CA GLN A 273 16.59 -2.62 -0.29
C GLN A 273 15.83 -3.63 0.58
N LEU A 274 15.58 -4.84 0.06
CA LEU A 274 14.95 -5.91 0.83
C LEU A 274 15.79 -6.29 2.06
N GLY A 275 17.11 -6.47 1.89
CA GLY A 275 18.02 -6.73 3.01
C GLY A 275 18.03 -5.62 4.06
N ALA A 276 17.95 -4.36 3.63
CA ALA A 276 17.92 -3.19 4.51
C ALA A 276 16.67 -3.19 5.41
N ILE A 277 15.49 -3.43 4.82
CA ILE A 277 14.24 -3.47 5.60
C ILE A 277 14.19 -4.68 6.52
N LEU A 278 14.65 -5.86 6.09
CA LEU A 278 14.68 -7.05 6.93
C LEU A 278 15.61 -6.84 8.14
N ARG A 279 16.77 -6.23 7.93
CA ARG A 279 17.70 -5.86 9.02
C ARG A 279 17.04 -4.88 10.00
N ARG A 280 16.40 -3.83 9.50
CA ARG A 280 15.75 -2.82 10.36
C ARG A 280 14.60 -3.41 11.17
N ASP A 281 13.77 -4.20 10.53
CA ASP A 281 12.46 -4.57 11.06
C ASP A 281 12.52 -5.82 11.95
N LEU A 282 13.44 -6.74 11.67
CA LEU A 282 13.52 -8.04 12.36
C LEU A 282 14.68 -8.15 13.34
N ILE A 283 15.70 -7.29 13.23
CA ILE A 283 16.87 -7.34 14.13
C ILE A 283 16.77 -6.19 15.14
N PRO A 284 16.61 -6.49 16.44
CA PRO A 284 16.60 -5.46 17.47
C PRO A 284 17.91 -4.69 17.47
N VAL A 285 17.83 -3.35 17.41
CA VAL A 285 19.01 -2.51 17.66
C VAL A 285 19.31 -2.59 19.15
N ARG A 286 20.39 -3.27 19.53
CA ARG A 286 20.91 -3.18 20.90
C ARG A 286 21.35 -1.73 21.12
N ILE A 287 20.58 -0.96 21.88
CA ILE A 287 21.11 0.26 22.48
C ILE A 287 22.18 -0.21 23.47
N SER A 288 23.45 0.07 23.18
CA SER A 288 24.53 -0.17 24.13
C SER A 288 24.22 0.63 25.38
N SER A 289 23.87 -0.04 26.47
CA SER A 289 23.84 0.51 27.81
C SER A 289 25.28 0.82 28.24
N GLN A 290 25.82 1.94 27.75
CA GLN A 290 27.04 2.58 28.25
C GLN A 290 26.74 3.91 28.97
N LEU A 291 25.47 4.13 29.34
CA LEU A 291 25.03 5.24 30.19
C LEU A 291 24.16 4.69 31.33
N ALA A 292 24.75 3.86 32.17
CA ALA A 292 24.26 3.62 33.51
C ALA A 292 25.43 3.15 34.37
N LEU A 293 25.53 3.74 35.57
CA LEU A 293 26.48 3.46 36.65
C LEU A 293 27.74 4.35 36.65
N GLU A 294 27.58 5.60 37.08
CA GLU A 294 28.43 6.07 38.19
C GLU A 294 27.57 6.04 39.46
N PRO A 295 27.96 5.26 40.49
CA PRO A 295 27.33 5.31 41.79
C PRO A 295 27.85 6.51 42.60
N VAL A 296 26.93 7.07 43.39
CA VAL A 296 27.08 8.18 44.35
C VAL A 296 28.27 8.01 45.29
#